data_AF-A0A2D8RQW6-F1
#
_entry.id   AF-A0A2D8RQW6-F1
#
_cell.length_a   1.000
_cell.length_b   1.000
_cell.length_c   1.000
_cell.angle_alpha   90.00
_cell.angle_beta   90.00
_cell.angle_gamma   90.00
#
_symmetry.space_group_name_H-M   'P 1'
#
loop_
_entity.id
_entity.type
_entity.pdbx_description
1 polymer ?
#
loop_
_entity_poly.entity_id
_entity_poly.type
_entity_poly.pdbx_seq_one_letter_code
_entity_poly.pdbx_strand_id
1 'polypeptide(L)'
;MFNVLKALLAIAVVSGVGYQLARIGDRLYNGIPHTLKVRAIESVSQTQTESQAETEGEPLLRDGVMEPLVETFLEAGLVEGEFSLERKLATLDFSQLEDFYIEALSFDLQSAKAYEAAGLALQKIATEDPAKALELLFALSPAEKERLSTELAIGWARADPHSTWDWIDSAWMDSSGAYIDRQLQNGLFRETLDVVLEEHEDYKMAAGMLASVVEPDLKLELADLIAFHVVSKNPAEALERMRFQSDDLLDSAIMDAVIEEWAQRDSIGAMEWTLANQRQVTSAGAKEIAKDLLLNGVRDGLIDFHANLQSQYKRDAVASEGARLLARREPIESISWLAAIESTGDRYQAYYDSLYEIGHDDFESSVEFAELANSAADLDRETAFFEALQSWTLVDPERVKTYLDSSDDFVDSQRFAQLRSGLE
;
A
#
# COMPACT_ATOMS: atom_id res chain seq x y z
N MET A 1 -25.78 -22.95 20.59
CA MET A 1 -24.93 -23.67 19.60
C MET A 1 -25.35 -23.37 18.15
N PHE A 2 -26.64 -23.49 17.79
CA PHE A 2 -27.13 -23.25 16.42
C PHE A 2 -26.93 -21.81 15.89
N ASN A 3 -26.96 -20.79 16.75
CA ASN A 3 -26.77 -19.39 16.36
C ASN A 3 -25.29 -19.02 16.11
N VAL A 4 -24.36 -19.69 16.79
CA VAL A 4 -22.91 -19.49 16.59
C VAL A 4 -22.47 -20.04 15.23
N LEU A 5 -23.01 -21.20 14.84
CA LEU A 5 -22.74 -21.78 13.53
C LEU A 5 -23.26 -20.91 12.37
N LYS A 6 -24.41 -20.25 12.56
CA LYS A 6 -24.95 -19.30 11.57
C LYS A 6 -24.09 -18.04 11.45
N ALA A 7 -23.58 -17.52 12.56
CA ALA A 7 -22.67 -16.38 12.54
C ALA A 7 -21.35 -16.71 11.82
N LEU A 8 -20.77 -17.88 12.11
CA LEU A 8 -19.54 -18.34 11.44
C LEU A 8 -19.75 -18.60 9.94
N LEU A 9 -20.91 -19.15 9.55
CA LEU A 9 -21.25 -19.35 8.14
C LEU A 9 -21.47 -18.00 7.42
N ALA A 10 -22.12 -17.04 8.08
CA ALA A 10 -22.32 -15.70 7.52
C ALA A 10 -20.99 -14.96 7.33
N ILE A 11 -20.07 -15.05 8.28
CA ILE A 11 -18.72 -14.47 8.17
C ILE A 11 -17.97 -15.13 6.99
N ALA A 12 -17.95 -16.46 6.91
CA ALA A 12 -17.29 -17.16 5.81
C ALA A 12 -17.87 -16.80 4.42
N VAL A 13 -19.19 -16.62 4.32
CA VAL A 13 -19.85 -16.24 3.06
C VAL A 13 -19.57 -14.76 2.72
N VAL A 14 -19.61 -13.86 3.70
CA VAL A 14 -19.33 -12.42 3.48
C VAL A 14 -17.86 -12.22 3.12
N SER A 15 -16.92 -12.88 3.79
CA SER A 15 -15.49 -12.83 3.47
C SER A 15 -15.20 -13.45 2.09
N GLY A 16 -15.84 -14.57 1.75
CA GLY A 16 -15.68 -15.20 0.43
C GLY A 16 -16.24 -14.35 -0.72
N VAL A 17 -17.40 -13.73 -0.53
CA VAL A 17 -17.99 -12.82 -1.53
C VAL A 17 -17.19 -11.52 -1.63
N GLY A 18 -16.71 -10.98 -0.51
CA GLY A 18 -15.84 -9.81 -0.47
C GLY A 18 -14.54 -10.02 -1.23
N TYR A 19 -13.86 -11.15 -1.03
CA TYR A 19 -12.65 -11.53 -1.77
C TYR A 19 -12.90 -11.63 -3.28
N GLN A 20 -14.01 -12.26 -3.69
CA GLN A 20 -14.35 -12.39 -5.12
C GLN A 20 -14.71 -11.04 -5.76
N LEU A 21 -15.39 -10.15 -5.03
CA LEU A 21 -15.71 -8.81 -5.53
C LEU A 21 -14.49 -7.91 -5.61
N ALA A 22 -13.56 -7.97 -4.65
CA ALA A 22 -12.28 -7.26 -4.71
C ALA A 22 -11.45 -7.72 -5.92
N ARG A 23 -11.34 -9.04 -6.12
CA ARG A 23 -10.63 -9.62 -7.26
C ARG A 23 -11.26 -9.28 -8.62
N ILE A 24 -12.58 -9.15 -8.71
CA ILE A 24 -13.28 -8.69 -9.92
C ILE A 24 -13.08 -7.18 -10.12
N GLY A 25 -13.05 -6.40 -9.05
CA GLY A 25 -12.76 -4.97 -9.06
C GLY A 25 -11.40 -4.65 -9.65
N ASP A 26 -10.35 -5.32 -9.19
CA ASP A 26 -8.98 -5.16 -9.72
C ASP A 26 -8.88 -5.54 -11.21
N ARG A 27 -9.59 -6.59 -11.63
CA ARG A 27 -9.62 -7.02 -13.04
C ARG A 27 -10.37 -6.04 -13.94
N LEU A 28 -11.40 -5.36 -13.44
CA LEU A 28 -12.14 -4.35 -14.21
C LEU A 28 -11.37 -3.03 -14.31
N TYR A 29 -10.57 -2.68 -13.29
CA TYR A 29 -9.79 -1.44 -13.28
C TYR A 29 -8.54 -1.55 -14.18
N ASN A 30 -7.89 -2.71 -14.23
CA ASN A 30 -6.70 -2.96 -15.05
C ASN A 30 -7.01 -3.41 -16.50
N GLY A 31 -8.28 -3.62 -16.83
CA GLY A 31 -8.73 -4.20 -18.10
C GLY A 31 -9.23 -3.23 -19.18
N ILE A 32 -9.02 -1.91 -19.05
CA ILE A 32 -9.46 -0.92 -20.07
C ILE A 32 -8.30 -0.59 -21.03
N PRO A 33 -8.23 -1.16 -22.24
CA PRO A 33 -7.23 -0.77 -23.22
C PRO A 33 -7.53 0.61 -23.82
N HIS A 34 -6.58 1.53 -23.70
CA HIS A 34 -6.56 2.77 -24.48
C HIS A 34 -6.30 2.46 -25.96
N THR A 35 -7.36 2.29 -26.74
CA THR A 35 -7.28 2.07 -28.19
C THR A 35 -6.95 3.37 -28.92
N LEU A 36 -5.68 3.61 -29.22
CA LEU A 36 -5.27 4.56 -30.27
C LEU A 36 -5.32 3.86 -31.63
N LYS A 37 -6.32 4.22 -32.44
CA LYS A 37 -6.44 3.83 -33.85
C LYS A 37 -5.19 4.24 -34.63
N VAL A 38 -4.43 3.28 -35.15
CA VAL A 38 -3.48 3.51 -36.24
C VAL A 38 -3.96 2.78 -37.49
N ARG A 39 -4.05 3.54 -38.58
CA ARG A 39 -4.49 3.14 -39.92
C ARG A 39 -3.49 2.15 -40.52
N ALA A 40 -4.02 1.05 -41.07
CA ALA A 40 -3.28 0.14 -41.94
C ALA A 40 -2.70 0.87 -43.17
N ILE A 41 -1.44 0.60 -43.47
CA ILE A 41 -0.86 0.78 -44.80
C ILE A 41 -0.60 -0.60 -45.36
N GLU A 42 -1.33 -0.95 -46.42
CA GLU A 42 -1.12 -2.13 -47.25
C GLU A 42 0.25 -2.05 -47.92
N SER A 43 1.04 -3.12 -47.82
CA SER A 43 2.05 -3.45 -48.83
C SER A 43 1.95 -4.91 -49.21
N VAL A 44 1.43 -5.12 -50.42
CA VAL A 44 1.46 -6.37 -51.18
C VAL A 44 2.88 -6.64 -51.66
N SER A 45 3.38 -7.87 -51.48
CA SER A 45 4.27 -8.50 -52.47
C SER A 45 4.36 -10.03 -52.34
N GLN A 46 3.63 -10.66 -53.26
CA GLN A 46 3.79 -11.94 -53.98
C GLN A 46 5.00 -12.88 -53.73
N THR A 47 4.64 -14.14 -53.39
CA THR A 47 4.89 -15.43 -54.08
C THR A 47 6.31 -16.00 -54.24
N GLN A 48 6.54 -17.22 -53.70
CA GLN A 48 6.97 -18.41 -54.48
C GLN A 48 6.91 -19.73 -53.65
N THR A 49 6.06 -20.65 -54.12
CA THR A 49 6.17 -22.13 -54.03
C THR A 49 7.57 -22.55 -54.55
N GLU A 50 8.28 -23.60 -54.12
CA GLU A 50 7.93 -25.01 -53.98
C GLU A 50 9.24 -25.77 -53.60
N SER A 51 9.17 -26.85 -52.80
CA SER A 51 9.80 -28.16 -53.10
C SER A 51 10.02 -29.00 -51.83
N GLN A 52 9.39 -30.18 -51.83
CA GLN A 52 9.61 -31.27 -50.88
C GLN A 52 10.88 -32.06 -51.26
N ALA A 53 11.64 -32.49 -50.26
CA ALA A 53 12.50 -33.65 -50.37
C ALA A 53 12.44 -34.44 -49.05
N GLU A 54 11.91 -35.66 -49.13
CA GLU A 54 11.94 -36.67 -48.08
C GLU A 54 13.38 -37.14 -47.84
N THR A 55 13.75 -37.28 -46.57
CA THR A 55 14.78 -38.24 -46.14
C THR A 55 14.38 -38.77 -44.78
N GLU A 56 14.14 -40.07 -44.71
CA GLU A 56 13.81 -40.83 -43.50
C GLU A 56 15.04 -40.94 -42.57
N GLY A 57 14.84 -40.68 -41.28
CA GLY A 57 15.83 -40.93 -40.23
C GLY A 57 15.45 -40.31 -38.88
N GLU A 58 14.88 -41.15 -37.99
CA GLU A 58 14.63 -40.94 -36.54
C GLU A 58 13.64 -39.82 -36.12
N PRO A 59 12.76 -40.06 -35.12
CA PRO A 59 11.69 -39.11 -34.78
C PRO A 59 12.26 -37.97 -33.93
N LEU A 60 12.78 -36.95 -34.61
CA LEU A 60 12.69 -35.57 -34.13
C LEU A 60 11.19 -35.24 -34.05
N LEU A 61 10.69 -34.92 -32.85
CA LEU A 61 9.36 -34.34 -32.70
C LEU A 61 9.36 -33.01 -33.47
N ARG A 62 8.68 -33.03 -34.63
CA ARG A 62 8.58 -31.93 -35.59
C ARG A 62 7.67 -30.82 -35.06
N ASP A 63 7.97 -29.59 -35.49
CA ASP A 63 7.08 -28.44 -35.63
C ASP A 63 5.60 -28.87 -35.78
N GLY A 64 4.73 -28.41 -34.87
CA GLY A 64 3.28 -28.61 -34.95
C GLY A 64 2.61 -29.27 -33.74
N VAL A 65 3.34 -29.58 -32.66
CA VAL A 65 2.72 -30.07 -31.40
C VAL A 65 2.31 -28.91 -30.47
N MET A 66 2.96 -27.74 -30.58
CA MET A 66 2.69 -26.61 -29.70
C MET A 66 1.43 -25.83 -30.07
N GLU A 67 1.16 -25.62 -31.36
CA GLU A 67 -0.06 -24.96 -31.85
C GLU A 67 -1.34 -25.60 -31.28
N PRO A 68 -1.57 -26.93 -31.36
CA PRO A 68 -2.75 -27.55 -30.77
C PRO A 68 -2.75 -27.50 -29.23
N LEU A 69 -1.57 -27.44 -28.58
CA LEU A 69 -1.48 -27.28 -27.13
C LEU A 69 -1.97 -25.89 -26.72
N VAL A 70 -1.49 -24.83 -27.39
CA VAL A 70 -1.89 -23.43 -27.21
C VAL A 70 -3.37 -23.26 -27.53
N GLU A 71 -3.86 -23.77 -28.67
CA GLU A 71 -5.28 -23.71 -29.03
C GLU A 71 -6.18 -24.37 -27.98
N THR A 72 -5.79 -25.54 -27.45
CA THR A 72 -6.53 -26.22 -26.37
C THR A 72 -6.64 -25.35 -25.11
N PHE A 73 -5.64 -24.49 -24.84
CA PHE A 73 -5.69 -23.54 -23.74
C PHE A 73 -6.58 -22.33 -24.02
N LEU A 74 -6.50 -21.79 -25.24
CA LEU A 74 -7.33 -20.66 -25.64
C LEU A 74 -8.83 -21.01 -25.58
N GLU A 75 -9.17 -22.25 -25.90
CA GLU A 75 -10.53 -22.80 -25.84
C GLU A 75 -11.02 -23.12 -24.42
N ALA A 76 -10.14 -23.28 -23.43
CA ALA A 76 -10.51 -23.58 -22.05
C ALA A 76 -11.14 -22.36 -21.32
N GLY A 77 -12.14 -22.61 -20.45
CA GLY A 77 -12.83 -21.57 -19.68
C GLY A 77 -11.91 -20.86 -18.66
N LEU A 78 -12.17 -19.57 -18.40
CA LEU A 78 -11.26 -18.66 -17.66
C LEU A 78 -10.76 -19.15 -16.29
N VAL A 79 -11.55 -19.92 -15.53
CA VAL A 79 -11.19 -20.33 -14.15
C VAL A 79 -10.53 -21.71 -14.09
N GLU A 80 -10.90 -22.63 -14.99
CA GLU A 80 -10.25 -23.94 -15.11
C GLU A 80 -8.95 -23.85 -15.93
N GLY A 81 -8.84 -22.84 -16.81
CA GLY A 81 -7.71 -22.61 -17.71
C GLY A 81 -6.39 -22.37 -16.98
N GLU A 82 -6.33 -21.34 -16.11
CA GLU A 82 -5.11 -20.86 -15.44
C GLU A 82 -4.44 -21.95 -14.58
N PHE A 83 -5.19 -22.58 -13.67
CA PHE A 83 -4.68 -23.67 -12.83
C PHE A 83 -4.33 -24.94 -13.64
N SER A 84 -5.08 -25.23 -14.72
CA SER A 84 -4.72 -26.36 -15.60
C SER A 84 -3.47 -26.07 -16.44
N LEU A 85 -3.23 -24.80 -16.78
CA LEU A 85 -2.13 -24.30 -17.57
C LEU A 85 -0.84 -24.37 -16.77
N GLU A 86 -0.78 -23.84 -15.55
CA GLU A 86 0.40 -23.96 -14.69
C GLU A 86 0.84 -25.42 -14.51
N ARG A 87 -0.12 -26.32 -14.30
CA ARG A 87 0.15 -27.75 -14.10
C ARG A 87 0.66 -28.43 -15.36
N LYS A 88 0.10 -28.10 -16.53
CA LYS A 88 0.55 -28.65 -17.81
C LYS A 88 1.90 -28.09 -18.24
N LEU A 89 2.12 -26.78 -18.05
CA LEU A 89 3.43 -26.16 -18.25
C LEU A 89 4.49 -26.79 -17.35
N ALA A 90 4.14 -27.26 -16.14
CA ALA A 90 5.09 -27.95 -15.25
C ALA A 90 5.55 -29.32 -15.76
N THR A 91 4.89 -29.85 -16.80
CA THR A 91 5.25 -31.13 -17.42
C THR A 91 6.06 -30.97 -18.70
N LEU A 92 6.23 -29.74 -19.17
CA LEU A 92 7.05 -29.42 -20.33
C LEU A 92 8.52 -29.36 -19.90
N ASP A 93 9.41 -29.83 -20.76
CA ASP A 93 10.84 -29.55 -20.61
C ASP A 93 11.17 -28.09 -21.03
N PHE A 94 12.39 -27.66 -20.76
CA PHE A 94 12.81 -26.28 -21.01
C PHE A 94 12.69 -25.86 -22.49
N SER A 95 13.06 -26.75 -23.42
CA SER A 95 12.92 -26.48 -24.86
C SER A 95 11.45 -26.34 -25.25
N GLN A 96 10.60 -27.17 -24.68
CA GLN A 96 9.15 -27.14 -24.90
C GLN A 96 8.50 -25.89 -24.30
N LEU A 97 9.03 -25.35 -23.20
CA LEU A 97 8.57 -24.08 -22.64
C LEU A 97 8.91 -22.91 -23.56
N GLU A 98 10.11 -22.90 -24.16
CA GLU A 98 10.48 -21.89 -25.16
C GLU A 98 9.58 -21.95 -26.39
N ASP A 99 9.37 -23.14 -26.95
CA ASP A 99 8.50 -23.32 -28.12
C ASP A 99 7.06 -22.90 -27.81
N PHE A 100 6.55 -23.25 -26.62
CA PHE A 100 5.22 -22.83 -26.17
C PHE A 100 5.11 -21.31 -26.03
N TYR A 101 6.13 -20.66 -25.47
CA TYR A 101 6.19 -19.21 -25.32
C TYR A 101 6.12 -18.49 -26.68
N ILE A 102 6.96 -18.92 -27.64
CA ILE A 102 7.00 -18.36 -29.00
C ILE A 102 5.64 -18.55 -29.69
N GLU A 103 5.09 -19.76 -29.59
CA GLU A 103 3.80 -20.09 -30.20
C GLU A 103 2.68 -19.24 -29.59
N ALA A 104 2.61 -19.14 -28.26
CA ALA A 104 1.60 -18.33 -27.56
C ALA A 104 1.68 -16.85 -27.94
N LEU A 105 2.89 -16.29 -28.07
CA LEU A 105 3.06 -14.91 -28.54
C LEU A 105 2.59 -14.70 -29.98
N SER A 106 2.63 -15.70 -30.84
CA SER A 106 2.12 -15.56 -32.21
C SER A 106 0.60 -15.32 -32.29
N PHE A 107 -0.12 -15.66 -31.22
CA PHE A 107 -1.58 -15.47 -31.09
C PHE A 107 -1.97 -14.26 -30.21
N ASP A 108 -1.01 -13.45 -29.74
CA ASP A 108 -1.24 -12.40 -28.75
C ASP A 108 -2.24 -11.31 -29.22
N LEU A 109 -2.17 -10.91 -30.49
CA LEU A 109 -3.08 -9.97 -31.12
C LEU A 109 -4.49 -10.55 -31.31
N GLN A 110 -4.63 -11.86 -31.21
CA GLN A 110 -5.89 -12.59 -31.42
C GLN A 110 -6.59 -12.92 -30.10
N SER A 111 -5.83 -13.03 -29.00
CA SER A 111 -6.38 -13.41 -27.70
C SER A 111 -5.54 -12.90 -26.52
N ALA A 112 -6.18 -12.20 -25.58
CA ALA A 112 -5.56 -11.83 -24.30
C ALA A 112 -5.07 -13.05 -23.50
N LYS A 113 -5.73 -14.21 -23.65
CA LYS A 113 -5.31 -15.46 -23.00
C LYS A 113 -4.01 -16.02 -23.57
N ALA A 114 -3.74 -15.79 -24.86
CA ALA A 114 -2.48 -16.21 -25.47
C ALA A 114 -1.31 -15.49 -24.83
N TYR A 115 -1.53 -14.19 -24.55
CA TYR A 115 -0.59 -13.36 -23.84
C TYR A 115 -0.37 -13.80 -22.38
N GLU A 116 -1.44 -14.09 -21.63
CA GLU A 116 -1.34 -14.67 -20.27
C GLU A 116 -0.57 -16.00 -20.28
N ALA A 117 -0.79 -16.85 -21.28
CA ALA A 117 -0.08 -18.11 -21.42
C ALA A 117 1.41 -17.91 -21.73
N ALA A 118 1.75 -16.95 -22.60
CA ALA A 118 3.14 -16.57 -22.84
C ALA A 118 3.79 -16.03 -21.55
N GLY A 119 3.08 -15.22 -20.77
CA GLY A 119 3.53 -14.74 -19.46
C GLY A 119 3.88 -15.88 -18.51
N LEU A 120 2.98 -16.83 -18.30
CA LEU A 120 3.23 -17.99 -17.43
C LEU A 120 4.38 -18.88 -17.92
N ALA A 121 4.55 -19.02 -19.24
CA ALA A 121 5.68 -19.73 -19.81
C ALA A 121 7.00 -18.98 -19.55
N LEU A 122 7.02 -17.66 -19.78
CA LEU A 122 8.18 -16.82 -19.51
C LEU A 122 8.55 -16.83 -18.02
N GLN A 123 7.57 -16.80 -17.13
CA GLN A 123 7.77 -16.90 -15.70
C GLN A 123 8.47 -18.22 -15.32
N LYS A 124 8.07 -19.35 -15.92
CA LYS A 124 8.75 -20.64 -15.69
C LYS A 124 10.15 -20.67 -16.26
N ILE A 125 10.34 -20.18 -17.48
CA ILE A 125 11.67 -20.05 -18.09
C ILE A 125 12.55 -19.19 -17.18
N ALA A 126 12.05 -18.07 -16.66
CA ALA A 126 12.79 -17.18 -15.77
C ALA A 126 13.12 -17.83 -14.42
N THR A 127 12.30 -18.77 -13.95
CA THR A 127 12.58 -19.55 -12.74
C THR A 127 13.75 -20.54 -12.97
N GLU A 128 13.87 -21.09 -14.18
CA GLU A 128 14.90 -22.10 -14.51
C GLU A 128 16.21 -21.48 -15.05
N ASP A 129 16.09 -20.51 -15.96
CA ASP A 129 17.19 -19.77 -16.59
C ASP A 129 16.78 -18.29 -16.82
N PRO A 130 17.07 -17.40 -15.85
CA PRO A 130 16.78 -15.98 -15.97
C PRO A 130 17.46 -15.31 -17.17
N ALA A 131 18.65 -15.76 -17.56
CA ALA A 131 19.39 -15.16 -18.67
C ALA A 131 18.68 -15.45 -20.00
N LYS A 132 18.15 -16.67 -20.16
CA LYS A 132 17.36 -17.03 -21.33
C LYS A 132 16.02 -16.29 -21.37
N ALA A 133 15.33 -16.17 -20.24
CA ALA A 133 14.09 -15.38 -20.16
C ALA A 133 14.33 -13.91 -20.55
N LEU A 134 15.44 -13.31 -20.10
CA LEU A 134 15.82 -11.96 -20.51
C LEU A 134 16.07 -11.89 -22.02
N GLU A 135 16.79 -12.84 -22.61
CA GLU A 135 17.00 -12.90 -24.07
C GLU A 135 15.66 -12.88 -24.82
N LEU A 136 14.71 -13.72 -24.38
CA LEU A 136 13.37 -13.80 -24.97
C LEU A 136 12.57 -12.49 -24.80
N LEU A 137 12.68 -11.83 -23.65
CA LEU A 137 12.02 -10.55 -23.38
C LEU A 137 12.60 -9.41 -24.23
N PHE A 138 13.92 -9.36 -24.41
CA PHE A 138 14.62 -8.33 -25.19
C PHE A 138 14.47 -8.51 -26.71
N ALA A 139 13.99 -9.66 -27.17
CA ALA A 139 13.66 -9.91 -28.56
C ALA A 139 12.31 -9.27 -28.99
N LEU A 140 11.49 -8.83 -28.03
CA LEU A 140 10.15 -8.30 -28.27
C LEU A 140 10.12 -6.81 -28.63
N SER A 141 8.97 -6.34 -29.09
CA SER A 141 8.71 -4.91 -29.21
C SER A 141 8.65 -4.25 -27.81
N PRO A 142 8.88 -2.93 -27.69
CA PRO A 142 8.84 -2.24 -26.40
C PRO A 142 7.54 -2.45 -25.61
N ALA A 143 6.38 -2.42 -26.29
CA ALA A 143 5.08 -2.57 -25.65
C ALA A 143 4.84 -3.99 -25.10
N GLU A 144 5.29 -5.02 -25.82
CA GLU A 144 5.22 -6.41 -25.35
C GLU A 144 6.19 -6.67 -24.20
N LYS A 145 7.39 -6.07 -24.29
CA LYS A 145 8.40 -6.12 -23.23
C LYS A 145 7.90 -5.51 -21.93
N GLU A 146 7.31 -4.32 -21.97
CA GLU A 146 6.76 -3.67 -20.76
C GLU A 146 5.73 -4.57 -20.09
N ARG A 147 4.79 -5.11 -20.87
CA ARG A 147 3.70 -5.94 -20.37
C ARG A 147 4.16 -7.33 -19.86
N LEU A 148 5.23 -7.92 -20.40
CA LEU A 148 5.77 -9.23 -19.96
C LEU A 148 6.86 -9.11 -18.89
N SER A 149 7.39 -7.92 -18.66
CA SER A 149 8.49 -7.71 -17.71
C SER A 149 8.13 -8.11 -16.28
N THR A 150 6.86 -7.96 -15.89
CA THR A 150 6.33 -8.40 -14.60
C THR A 150 6.40 -9.92 -14.44
N GLU A 151 6.00 -10.67 -15.45
CA GLU A 151 6.02 -12.14 -15.42
C GLU A 151 7.45 -12.68 -15.33
N LEU A 152 8.40 -12.03 -16.04
CA LEU A 152 9.81 -12.33 -15.91
C LEU A 152 10.33 -12.04 -14.50
N ALA A 153 9.98 -10.88 -13.93
CA ALA A 153 10.40 -10.50 -12.59
C ALA A 153 9.87 -11.51 -11.55
N ILE A 154 8.58 -11.86 -11.59
CA ILE A 154 7.98 -12.84 -10.69
C ILE A 154 8.70 -14.18 -10.81
N GLY A 155 8.92 -14.67 -12.03
CA GLY A 155 9.59 -15.95 -12.26
C GLY A 155 11.04 -15.98 -11.78
N TRP A 156 11.80 -14.92 -12.08
CA TRP A 156 13.17 -14.79 -11.60
C TRP A 156 13.22 -14.67 -10.07
N ALA A 157 12.30 -13.93 -9.47
CA ALA A 157 12.23 -13.75 -8.01
C ALA A 157 12.00 -15.07 -7.27
N ARG A 158 11.33 -16.05 -7.89
CA ARG A 158 11.20 -17.40 -7.30
C ARG A 158 12.53 -18.12 -7.16
N ALA A 159 13.47 -17.88 -8.08
CA ALA A 159 14.78 -18.52 -8.11
C ALA A 159 15.86 -17.70 -7.38
N ASP A 160 15.93 -16.39 -7.63
CA ASP A 160 16.93 -15.49 -7.07
C ASP A 160 16.36 -14.07 -6.88
N PRO A 161 15.63 -13.82 -5.77
CA PRO A 161 15.03 -12.53 -5.48
C PRO A 161 16.00 -11.34 -5.51
N HIS A 162 17.23 -11.52 -5.02
CA HIS A 162 18.21 -10.43 -4.93
C HIS A 162 18.68 -9.98 -6.31
N SER A 163 19.02 -10.93 -7.19
CA SER A 163 19.41 -10.60 -8.55
C SER A 163 18.25 -9.97 -9.33
N THR A 164 17.01 -10.42 -9.12
CA THR A 164 15.83 -9.77 -9.71
C THR A 164 15.70 -8.33 -9.23
N TRP A 165 15.86 -8.07 -7.93
CA TRP A 165 15.79 -6.74 -7.35
C TRP A 165 16.85 -5.79 -7.93
N ASP A 166 18.11 -6.24 -8.00
CA ASP A 166 19.22 -5.48 -8.58
C ASP A 166 19.01 -5.21 -10.08
N TRP A 167 18.42 -6.17 -10.79
CA TRP A 167 18.03 -5.99 -12.19
C TRP A 167 16.94 -4.93 -12.33
N ILE A 168 15.87 -4.95 -11.52
CA ILE A 168 14.80 -3.94 -11.59
C ILE A 168 15.37 -2.54 -11.32
N ASP A 169 16.26 -2.41 -10.34
CA ASP A 169 16.90 -1.15 -10.00
C ASP A 169 17.68 -0.56 -11.19
N SER A 170 18.38 -1.42 -11.95
CA SER A 170 19.25 -1.00 -13.06
C SER A 170 18.61 -0.99 -14.45
N ALA A 171 17.64 -1.85 -14.74
CA ALA A 171 17.14 -2.14 -16.08
C ALA A 171 16.23 -1.06 -16.66
N TRP A 172 15.63 -0.23 -15.81
CA TRP A 172 14.67 0.81 -16.18
C TRP A 172 15.27 2.21 -16.06
N MET A 173 16.59 2.32 -16.24
CA MET A 173 17.33 3.57 -16.36
C MET A 173 17.93 3.73 -17.76
N ASP A 174 17.87 4.94 -18.31
CA ASP A 174 18.53 5.29 -19.56
C ASP A 174 20.04 5.53 -19.37
N SER A 175 20.75 5.79 -20.47
CA SER A 175 22.21 6.04 -20.44
C SER A 175 22.64 7.28 -19.64
N SER A 176 21.69 8.15 -19.26
CA SER A 176 21.91 9.32 -18.42
C SER A 176 21.62 9.06 -16.94
N GLY A 177 21.09 7.88 -16.61
CA GLY A 177 20.61 7.52 -15.27
C GLY A 177 19.20 8.01 -14.97
N ALA A 178 18.44 8.46 -15.97
CA ALA A 178 17.05 8.83 -15.81
C ALA A 178 16.13 7.61 -15.98
N TYR A 179 15.03 7.57 -15.23
CA TYR A 179 14.06 6.47 -15.35
C TYR A 179 13.38 6.47 -16.72
N ILE A 180 13.30 5.28 -17.32
CA ILE A 180 12.61 5.03 -18.60
C ILE A 180 11.10 4.97 -18.36
N ASP A 181 10.67 4.17 -17.37
CA ASP A 181 9.29 4.09 -16.90
C ASP A 181 9.29 3.79 -15.39
N ARG A 182 8.96 4.81 -14.60
CA ARG A 182 8.95 4.69 -13.13
C ARG A 182 7.77 3.88 -12.62
N GLN A 183 6.61 3.97 -13.28
CA GLN A 183 5.41 3.27 -12.83
C GLN A 183 5.58 1.77 -13.02
N LEU A 184 6.13 1.36 -14.16
CA LEU A 184 6.45 -0.04 -14.42
C LEU A 184 7.47 -0.55 -13.39
N GLN A 185 8.56 0.17 -13.17
CA GLN A 185 9.61 -0.22 -12.22
C GLN A 185 9.06 -0.42 -10.80
N ASN A 186 8.21 0.49 -10.33
CA ASN A 186 7.56 0.38 -9.01
C ASN A 186 6.66 -0.86 -8.95
N GLY A 187 5.90 -1.14 -10.01
CA GLY A 187 5.12 -2.38 -10.14
C GLY A 187 5.99 -3.64 -10.04
N LEU A 188 7.15 -3.67 -10.72
CA LEU A 188 8.07 -4.80 -10.65
C LEU A 188 8.64 -5.03 -9.25
N PHE A 189 9.01 -3.95 -8.53
CA PHE A 189 9.46 -4.05 -7.15
C PHE A 189 8.37 -4.64 -6.25
N ARG A 190 7.13 -4.19 -6.41
CA ARG A 190 5.98 -4.69 -5.65
C ARG A 190 5.77 -6.19 -5.87
N GLU A 191 5.68 -6.63 -7.12
CA GLU A 191 5.44 -8.04 -7.47
C GLU A 191 6.61 -8.94 -7.04
N THR A 192 7.85 -8.46 -7.16
CA THR A 192 9.03 -9.17 -6.68
C THR A 192 9.02 -9.33 -5.15
N LEU A 193 8.64 -8.28 -4.43
CA LEU A 193 8.53 -8.33 -2.97
C LEU A 193 7.39 -9.26 -2.53
N ASP A 194 6.29 -9.28 -3.27
CA ASP A 194 5.14 -10.16 -3.01
C ASP A 194 5.55 -11.63 -3.11
N VAL A 195 6.33 -12.02 -4.13
CA VAL A 195 6.91 -13.38 -4.24
C VAL A 195 7.75 -13.75 -3.01
N VAL A 196 8.59 -12.82 -2.52
CA VAL A 196 9.41 -13.05 -1.32
C VAL A 196 8.53 -13.28 -0.08
N LEU A 197 7.42 -12.56 0.04
CA LEU A 197 6.52 -12.63 1.18
C LEU A 197 5.59 -13.86 1.13
N GLU A 198 5.06 -14.20 -0.04
CA GLU A 198 4.12 -15.30 -0.24
C GLU A 198 4.81 -16.67 -0.34
N GLU A 199 5.84 -16.77 -1.18
CA GLU A 199 6.43 -18.07 -1.56
C GLU A 199 7.65 -18.42 -0.70
N HIS A 200 8.52 -17.44 -0.41
CA HIS A 200 9.71 -17.68 0.42
C HIS A 200 9.45 -17.51 1.92
N GLU A 201 8.42 -16.75 2.29
CA GLU A 201 8.12 -16.34 3.67
C GLU A 201 9.31 -15.68 4.39
N ASP A 202 10.21 -15.02 3.65
CA ASP A 202 11.44 -14.42 4.18
C ASP A 202 11.28 -12.90 4.39
N TYR A 203 10.64 -12.55 5.51
CA TYR A 203 10.45 -11.16 5.91
C TYR A 203 11.76 -10.40 6.14
N LYS A 204 12.84 -11.09 6.49
CA LYS A 204 14.15 -10.45 6.70
C LYS A 204 14.76 -10.04 5.36
N MET A 205 14.64 -10.89 4.35
CA MET A 205 15.02 -10.57 2.99
C MET A 205 14.20 -9.40 2.45
N ALA A 206 12.87 -9.44 2.62
CA ALA A 206 11.97 -8.36 2.22
C ALA A 206 12.37 -7.01 2.84
N ALA A 207 12.63 -6.99 4.16
CA ALA A 207 13.13 -5.79 4.83
C ALA A 207 14.50 -5.34 4.27
N GLY A 208 15.43 -6.28 4.02
CA GLY A 208 16.73 -5.98 3.43
C GLY A 208 16.64 -5.37 2.02
N MET A 209 15.69 -5.83 1.20
CA MET A 209 15.41 -5.26 -0.11
C MET A 209 14.82 -3.86 -0.02
N LEU A 210 13.87 -3.66 0.89
CA LEU A 210 13.30 -2.33 1.13
C LEU A 210 14.35 -1.31 1.60
N ALA A 211 15.42 -1.78 2.27
CA ALA A 211 16.53 -0.93 2.70
C ALA A 211 17.27 -0.23 1.54
N SER A 212 17.32 -0.86 0.36
CA SER A 212 18.01 -0.29 -0.81
C SER A 212 17.17 0.75 -1.55
N VAL A 213 15.87 0.82 -1.27
CA VAL A 213 14.95 1.77 -1.92
C VAL A 213 15.18 3.19 -1.40
N VAL A 214 15.56 4.08 -2.32
CA VAL A 214 15.85 5.50 -2.01
C VAL A 214 14.60 6.37 -2.09
N GLU A 215 13.61 6.01 -2.92
CA GLU A 215 12.38 6.80 -3.10
C GLU A 215 11.44 6.63 -1.89
N PRO A 216 11.07 7.73 -1.20
CA PRO A 216 10.24 7.66 0.00
C PRO A 216 8.85 7.03 -0.22
N ASP A 217 8.16 7.41 -1.31
CA ASP A 217 6.77 6.98 -1.55
C ASP A 217 6.70 5.48 -1.87
N LEU A 218 7.59 4.99 -2.74
CA LEU A 218 7.72 3.55 -3.01
C LEU A 218 8.11 2.78 -1.74
N LYS A 219 8.97 3.37 -0.90
CA LYS A 219 9.38 2.75 0.36
C LYS A 219 8.20 2.55 1.31
N LEU A 220 7.27 3.50 1.37
CA LEU A 220 6.04 3.36 2.15
C LEU A 220 5.12 2.29 1.55
N GLU A 221 4.88 2.32 0.24
CA GLU A 221 4.05 1.32 -0.45
C GLU A 221 4.53 -0.13 -0.20
N LEU A 222 5.84 -0.35 -0.27
CA LEU A 222 6.44 -1.65 -0.01
C LEU A 222 6.44 -2.03 1.48
N ALA A 223 6.54 -1.06 2.40
CA ALA A 223 6.38 -1.30 3.83
C ALA A 223 4.95 -1.76 4.15
N ASP A 224 3.95 -1.16 3.52
CA ASP A 224 2.54 -1.53 3.64
C ASP A 224 2.29 -2.94 3.11
N LEU A 225 2.95 -3.33 2.01
CA LEU A 225 2.87 -4.70 1.50
C LEU A 225 3.44 -5.72 2.50
N ILE A 226 4.60 -5.43 3.10
CA ILE A 226 5.16 -6.26 4.17
C ILE A 226 4.15 -6.36 5.32
N ALA A 227 3.62 -5.22 5.78
CA ALA A 227 2.65 -5.16 6.87
C ALA A 227 1.41 -6.03 6.62
N PHE A 228 0.81 -5.93 5.43
CA PHE A 228 -0.33 -6.74 5.03
C PHE A 228 -0.07 -8.24 5.20
N HIS A 229 1.09 -8.72 4.73
CA HIS A 229 1.48 -10.13 4.81
C HIS A 229 1.81 -10.61 6.22
N VAL A 230 2.32 -9.72 7.05
CA VAL A 230 2.60 -10.00 8.47
C VAL A 230 1.31 -10.21 9.24
N VAL A 231 0.37 -9.28 9.06
CA VAL A 231 -0.90 -9.27 9.78
C VAL A 231 -1.87 -10.33 9.27
N SER A 232 -1.80 -10.72 7.99
CA SER A 232 -2.68 -11.74 7.41
C SER A 232 -2.44 -13.16 7.93
N LYS A 233 -1.21 -13.51 8.33
CA LYS A 233 -0.86 -14.85 8.84
C LYS A 233 -1.01 -14.95 10.35
N ASN A 234 -0.17 -14.22 11.09
CA ASN A 234 -0.16 -14.09 12.55
C ASN A 234 0.87 -13.02 12.92
N PRO A 235 0.48 -11.79 13.26
CA PRO A 235 1.42 -10.69 13.39
C PRO A 235 2.43 -10.90 14.52
N ALA A 236 2.01 -11.45 15.68
CA ALA A 236 2.92 -11.68 16.80
C ALA A 236 4.02 -12.69 16.44
N GLU A 237 3.66 -13.80 15.81
CA GLU A 237 4.62 -14.83 15.40
C GLU A 237 5.51 -14.37 14.25
N ALA A 238 4.96 -13.63 13.28
CA ALA A 238 5.72 -13.08 12.17
C ALA A 238 6.75 -12.03 12.61
N LEU A 239 6.39 -11.15 13.55
CA LEU A 239 7.30 -10.17 14.14
C LEU A 239 8.45 -10.82 14.93
N GLU A 240 8.20 -11.94 15.63
CA GLU A 240 9.26 -12.72 16.28
C GLU A 240 10.31 -13.25 15.30
N ARG A 241 9.92 -13.51 14.04
CA ARG A 241 10.83 -13.98 12.98
C ARG A 241 11.67 -12.85 12.39
N MET A 242 11.17 -11.61 12.40
CA MET A 242 11.89 -10.47 11.82
C MET A 242 13.07 -9.99 12.65
N ARG A 243 13.00 -10.09 13.99
CA ARG A 243 14.05 -9.64 14.93
C ARG A 243 14.79 -8.40 14.43
N PHE A 244 14.06 -7.29 14.26
CA PHE A 244 14.64 -5.99 13.95
C PHE A 244 15.76 -5.68 14.96
N GLN A 245 16.98 -5.49 14.46
CA GLN A 245 18.18 -5.38 15.30
C GLN A 245 18.56 -3.92 15.59
N SER A 246 17.91 -2.94 14.96
CA SER A 246 18.28 -1.53 15.05
C SER A 246 17.08 -0.59 15.11
N ASP A 247 17.30 0.60 15.69
CA ASP A 247 16.37 1.74 15.64
C ASP A 247 16.41 2.42 14.25
N ASP A 248 16.69 1.66 13.18
CA ASP A 248 16.84 2.21 11.83
C ASP A 248 15.48 2.71 11.30
N LEU A 249 15.49 3.82 10.56
CA LEU A 249 14.28 4.43 9.97
C LEU A 249 13.45 3.42 9.15
N LEU A 250 14.11 2.43 8.57
CA LEU A 250 13.48 1.34 7.82
C LEU A 250 12.71 0.39 8.74
N ASP A 251 13.34 -0.08 9.81
CA ASP A 251 12.72 -0.96 10.81
C ASP A 251 11.52 -0.24 11.42
N SER A 252 11.62 1.08 11.67
CA SER A 252 10.48 1.86 12.14
C SER A 252 9.34 2.00 11.14
N ALA A 253 9.62 2.16 9.83
CA ALA A 253 8.57 2.30 8.82
C ALA A 253 7.78 1.00 8.63
N ILE A 254 8.49 -0.14 8.58
CA ILE A 254 7.85 -1.47 8.53
C ILE A 254 7.06 -1.70 9.82
N MET A 255 7.64 -1.39 10.98
CA MET A 255 6.95 -1.58 12.26
C MET A 255 5.70 -0.71 12.38
N ASP A 256 5.75 0.56 11.98
CA ASP A 256 4.59 1.43 12.01
C ASP A 256 3.49 0.96 11.05
N ALA A 257 3.85 0.54 9.82
CA ALA A 257 2.89 -0.03 8.87
C ALA A 257 2.25 -1.34 9.41
N VAL A 258 3.04 -2.23 10.03
CA VAL A 258 2.53 -3.45 10.67
C VAL A 258 1.56 -3.12 11.78
N ILE A 259 1.90 -2.12 12.62
CA ILE A 259 1.06 -1.72 13.74
C ILE A 259 -0.23 -1.06 13.26
N GLU A 260 -0.18 -0.20 12.24
CA GLU A 260 -1.37 0.38 11.62
C GLU A 260 -2.29 -0.71 11.07
N GLU A 261 -1.78 -1.62 10.23
CA GLU A 261 -2.56 -2.70 9.64
C GLU A 261 -3.13 -3.65 10.72
N TRP A 262 -2.36 -3.93 11.78
CA TRP A 262 -2.84 -4.74 12.90
C TRP A 262 -3.91 -4.01 13.69
N ALA A 263 -3.71 -2.74 14.04
CA ALA A 263 -4.65 -1.98 14.85
C ALA A 263 -6.02 -1.84 14.19
N GLN A 264 -6.06 -1.70 12.86
CA GLN A 264 -7.31 -1.68 12.10
C GLN A 264 -8.10 -2.99 12.20
N ARG A 265 -7.43 -4.14 12.38
CA ARG A 265 -8.06 -5.46 12.49
C ARG A 265 -8.31 -5.91 13.94
N ASP A 266 -7.39 -5.59 14.84
CA ASP A 266 -7.37 -5.94 16.26
C ASP A 266 -6.55 -4.92 17.06
N SER A 267 -7.20 -3.80 17.40
CA SER A 267 -6.58 -2.70 18.15
C SER A 267 -6.12 -3.09 19.56
N ILE A 268 -6.79 -4.07 20.20
CA ILE A 268 -6.39 -4.57 21.53
C ILE A 268 -5.12 -5.42 21.40
N GLY A 269 -5.06 -6.34 20.43
CA GLY A 269 -3.86 -7.15 20.18
C GLY A 269 -2.64 -6.29 19.83
N ALA A 270 -2.80 -5.31 18.95
CA ALA A 270 -1.74 -4.36 18.59
C ALA A 270 -1.27 -3.53 19.80
N MET A 271 -2.21 -3.07 20.64
CA MET A 271 -1.93 -2.37 21.89
C MET A 271 -1.12 -3.23 22.87
N GLU A 272 -1.59 -4.44 23.18
CA GLU A 272 -0.94 -5.35 24.14
C GLU A 272 0.48 -5.71 23.68
N TRP A 273 0.63 -6.03 22.39
CA TRP A 273 1.95 -6.33 21.81
C TRP A 273 2.89 -5.12 21.88
N THR A 274 2.39 -3.92 21.57
CA THR A 274 3.17 -2.68 21.63
C THR A 274 3.60 -2.37 23.06
N LEU A 275 2.75 -2.57 24.06
CA LEU A 275 3.12 -2.38 25.46
C LEU A 275 4.24 -3.34 25.92
N ALA A 276 4.30 -4.55 25.37
CA ALA A 276 5.39 -5.50 25.60
C ALA A 276 6.67 -5.15 24.82
N ASN A 277 6.54 -4.52 23.65
CA ASN A 277 7.62 -4.28 22.69
C ASN A 277 7.88 -2.79 22.42
N GLN A 278 7.65 -1.93 23.42
CA GLN A 278 7.56 -0.48 23.21
C GLN A 278 8.73 0.10 22.41
N ARG A 279 9.97 -0.39 22.59
CA ARG A 279 11.15 0.14 21.87
C ARG A 279 11.05 0.00 20.34
N GLN A 280 10.30 -0.97 19.83
CA GLN A 280 10.23 -1.29 18.40
C GLN A 280 9.19 -0.45 17.64
N VAL A 281 8.24 0.16 18.34
CA VAL A 281 7.16 0.96 17.74
C VAL A 281 7.50 2.44 17.89
N THR A 282 7.24 3.28 16.89
CA THR A 282 7.50 4.72 17.04
C THR A 282 6.37 5.42 17.79
N SER A 283 6.47 6.75 17.93
CA SER A 283 5.33 7.55 18.37
C SER A 283 4.21 7.60 17.33
N ALA A 284 4.52 7.46 16.03
CA ALA A 284 3.53 7.41 14.97
C ALA A 284 2.72 6.10 15.04
N GLY A 285 3.37 4.94 15.17
CA GLY A 285 2.65 3.68 15.37
C GLY A 285 1.80 3.68 16.64
N ALA A 286 2.27 4.28 17.74
CA ALA A 286 1.44 4.45 18.95
C ALA A 286 0.22 5.35 18.71
N LYS A 287 0.37 6.39 17.87
CA LYS A 287 -0.72 7.28 17.47
C LYS A 287 -1.80 6.53 16.68
N GLU A 288 -1.41 5.67 15.74
CA GLU A 288 -2.37 4.86 14.96
C GLU A 288 -3.15 3.87 15.85
N ILE A 289 -2.49 3.22 16.81
CA ILE A 289 -3.20 2.39 17.82
C ILE A 289 -4.24 3.23 18.57
N ALA A 290 -3.89 4.45 19.02
CA ALA A 290 -4.80 5.31 19.75
C ALA A 290 -6.05 5.66 18.93
N LYS A 291 -5.85 5.99 17.65
CA LYS A 291 -6.91 6.24 16.68
C LYS A 291 -7.84 5.05 16.56
N ASP A 292 -7.31 3.84 16.31
CA ASP A 292 -8.16 2.66 16.14
C ASP A 292 -8.83 2.20 17.43
N LEU A 293 -8.20 2.37 18.60
CA LEU A 293 -8.86 2.15 19.89
C LEU A 293 -10.07 3.08 20.06
N LEU A 294 -9.96 4.36 19.69
CA LEU A 294 -11.06 5.33 19.77
C LEU A 294 -12.15 5.03 18.75
N LEU A 295 -11.80 4.80 17.50
CA LEU A 295 -12.76 4.52 16.43
C LEU A 295 -13.55 3.23 16.70
N ASN A 296 -12.92 2.24 17.34
CA ASN A 296 -13.57 0.99 17.76
C ASN A 296 -14.28 1.10 19.14
N GLY A 297 -14.27 2.26 19.79
CA GLY A 297 -14.96 2.49 21.07
C GLY A 297 -14.30 1.85 22.29
N VAL A 298 -13.02 1.46 22.20
CA VAL A 298 -12.25 0.80 23.26
C VAL A 298 -11.57 1.84 24.15
N ARG A 299 -12.37 2.67 24.84
CA ARG A 299 -11.86 3.81 25.64
C ARG A 299 -11.00 3.40 26.83
N ASP A 300 -11.41 2.38 27.57
CA ASP A 300 -10.63 1.88 28.70
C ASP A 300 -9.25 1.39 28.24
N GLY A 301 -9.20 0.74 27.06
CA GLY A 301 -7.95 0.33 26.42
C GLY A 301 -7.06 1.51 26.06
N LEU A 302 -7.61 2.61 25.53
CA LEU A 302 -6.83 3.83 25.26
C LEU A 302 -6.21 4.41 26.53
N ILE A 303 -6.99 4.51 27.61
CA ILE A 303 -6.52 5.03 28.89
C ILE A 303 -5.39 4.15 29.45
N ASP A 304 -5.60 2.84 29.42
CA ASP A 304 -4.59 1.87 29.86
C ASP A 304 -3.34 1.93 28.97
N PHE A 305 -3.49 2.07 27.65
CA PHE A 305 -2.37 2.20 26.73
C PHE A 305 -1.53 3.42 27.04
N HIS A 306 -2.16 4.60 27.13
CA HIS A 306 -1.50 5.85 27.49
C HIS A 306 -0.76 5.74 28.83
N ALA A 307 -1.41 5.18 29.86
CA ALA A 307 -0.84 5.08 31.21
C ALA A 307 0.37 4.14 31.30
N ASN A 308 0.45 3.12 30.45
CA ASN A 308 1.49 2.09 30.49
C ASN A 308 2.64 2.31 29.50
N LEU A 309 2.57 3.36 28.67
CA LEU A 309 3.68 3.78 27.81
C LEU A 309 4.79 4.44 28.62
N GLN A 310 6.03 3.95 28.47
CA GLN A 310 7.20 4.42 29.20
C GLN A 310 7.77 5.72 28.61
N SER A 311 7.71 5.86 27.28
CA SER A 311 8.21 7.06 26.58
C SER A 311 7.20 8.20 26.67
N GLN A 312 7.65 9.37 27.13
CA GLN A 312 6.85 10.59 27.13
C GLN A 312 6.36 10.93 25.71
N TYR A 313 7.25 10.87 24.71
CA TYR A 313 6.90 11.16 23.31
C TYR A 313 5.78 10.26 22.76
N LYS A 314 5.62 9.05 23.29
CA LYS A 314 4.53 8.14 22.87
C LYS A 314 3.24 8.46 23.61
N ARG A 315 3.33 8.77 24.90
CA ARG A 315 2.18 9.26 25.69
C ARG A 315 1.61 10.53 25.07
N ASP A 316 2.47 11.50 24.78
CA ASP A 316 2.09 12.76 24.16
C ASP A 316 1.45 12.53 22.78
N ALA A 317 1.95 11.58 21.98
CA ALA A 317 1.35 11.23 20.68
C ALA A 317 -0.05 10.58 20.81
N VAL A 318 -0.21 9.65 21.76
CA VAL A 318 -1.51 9.01 22.06
C VAL A 318 -2.51 10.05 22.57
N ALA A 319 -2.09 10.93 23.48
CA ALA A 319 -2.92 11.99 24.03
C ALA A 319 -3.29 13.04 22.97
N SER A 320 -2.36 13.38 22.08
CA SER A 320 -2.62 14.27 20.94
C SER A 320 -3.71 13.71 20.02
N GLU A 321 -3.69 12.41 19.72
CA GLU A 321 -4.70 11.79 18.86
C GLU A 321 -6.06 11.67 19.56
N GLY A 322 -6.04 11.36 20.87
CA GLY A 322 -7.24 11.38 21.69
C GLY A 322 -7.89 12.76 21.75
N ALA A 323 -7.10 13.80 21.93
CA ALA A 323 -7.57 15.18 21.88
C ALA A 323 -8.20 15.50 20.53
N ARG A 324 -7.49 15.22 19.43
CA ARG A 324 -7.96 15.50 18.07
C ARG A 324 -9.30 14.84 17.77
N LEU A 325 -9.38 13.52 17.89
CA LEU A 325 -10.57 12.75 17.47
C LEU A 325 -11.81 13.02 18.33
N LEU A 326 -11.63 13.44 19.58
CA LEU A 326 -12.73 13.75 20.49
C LEU A 326 -13.18 15.21 20.40
N ALA A 327 -12.38 16.11 19.81
CA ALA A 327 -12.59 17.57 19.85
C ALA A 327 -14.01 17.98 19.44
N ARG A 328 -14.52 17.38 18.36
CA ARG A 328 -15.83 17.74 17.81
C ARG A 328 -17.03 17.19 18.59
N ARG A 329 -16.91 15.99 19.15
CA ARG A 329 -18.06 15.26 19.75
C ARG A 329 -18.07 15.36 21.27
N GLU A 330 -16.90 15.39 21.88
CA GLU A 330 -16.68 15.28 23.31
C GLU A 330 -15.59 16.26 23.74
N PRO A 331 -15.83 17.58 23.60
CA PRO A 331 -14.82 18.61 23.79
C PRO A 331 -14.21 18.57 25.20
N ILE A 332 -15.00 18.26 26.23
CA ILE A 332 -14.49 18.14 27.60
C ILE A 332 -13.47 17.00 27.75
N GLU A 333 -13.74 15.83 27.14
CA GLU A 333 -12.78 14.72 27.15
C GLU A 333 -11.55 15.07 26.31
N SER A 334 -11.74 15.71 25.14
CA SER A 334 -10.63 16.20 24.32
C SER A 334 -9.68 17.14 25.09
N ILE A 335 -10.22 18.08 25.87
CA ILE A 335 -9.41 18.96 26.73
C ILE A 335 -8.68 18.18 27.82
N SER A 336 -9.29 17.13 28.38
CA SER A 336 -8.59 16.28 29.36
C SER A 336 -7.38 15.56 28.74
N TRP A 337 -7.47 15.16 27.46
CA TRP A 337 -6.35 14.61 26.71
C TRP A 337 -5.29 15.66 26.37
N LEU A 338 -5.67 16.89 26.01
CA LEU A 338 -4.71 17.99 25.84
C LEU A 338 -3.93 18.27 27.14
N ALA A 339 -4.62 18.27 28.28
CA ALA A 339 -4.00 18.46 29.58
C ALA A 339 -3.05 17.32 29.98
N ALA A 340 -3.25 16.12 29.44
CA ALA A 340 -2.37 14.96 29.66
C ALA A 340 -1.04 15.06 28.89
N ILE A 341 -0.95 15.92 27.87
CA ILE A 341 0.28 16.12 27.08
C ILE A 341 1.30 16.88 27.92
N GLU A 342 2.45 16.26 28.15
CA GLU A 342 3.52 16.79 29.00
C GLU A 342 4.34 17.86 28.25
N SER A 343 4.65 17.63 26.97
CA SER A 343 5.38 18.56 26.11
C SER A 343 4.53 19.77 25.73
N THR A 344 5.01 20.98 26.07
CA THR A 344 4.32 22.22 25.72
C THR A 344 4.15 22.36 24.19
N GLY A 345 5.18 22.05 23.41
CA GLY A 345 5.12 22.16 21.95
C GLY A 345 4.08 21.22 21.35
N ASP A 346 4.07 19.96 21.78
CA ASP A 346 3.13 18.96 21.30
C ASP A 346 1.69 19.29 21.74
N ARG A 347 1.51 19.91 22.92
CA ARG A 347 0.20 20.35 23.39
C ARG A 347 -0.39 21.44 22.51
N TYR A 348 0.41 22.44 22.12
CA TYR A 348 -0.05 23.47 21.18
C TYR A 348 -0.37 22.86 19.81
N GLN A 349 0.45 21.94 19.31
CA GLN A 349 0.16 21.27 18.04
C GLN A 349 -1.14 20.46 18.11
N ALA A 350 -1.34 19.67 19.17
CA ALA A 350 -2.56 18.90 19.39
C ALA A 350 -3.81 19.79 19.52
N TYR A 351 -3.67 20.98 20.13
CA TYR A 351 -4.72 21.98 20.19
C TYR A 351 -5.11 22.47 18.78
N TYR A 352 -4.13 22.77 17.93
CA TYR A 352 -4.39 23.18 16.54
C TYR A 352 -5.03 22.05 15.71
N ASP A 353 -4.54 20.82 15.86
CA ASP A 353 -5.13 19.66 15.20
C ASP A 353 -6.59 19.45 15.65
N SER A 354 -6.90 19.71 16.93
CA SER A 354 -8.25 19.63 17.49
C SER A 354 -9.17 20.73 16.93
N LEU A 355 -8.69 21.97 16.81
CA LEU A 355 -9.43 23.05 16.14
C LEU A 355 -9.70 22.73 14.67
N TYR A 356 -8.73 22.13 13.98
CA TYR A 356 -8.90 21.68 12.61
C TYR A 356 -9.98 20.59 12.49
N GLU A 357 -10.04 19.64 13.43
CA GLU A 357 -11.05 18.58 13.47
C GLU A 357 -12.47 19.12 13.78
N ILE A 358 -12.58 20.14 14.63
CA ILE A 358 -13.84 20.90 14.81
C ILE A 358 -14.23 21.56 13.49
N GLY A 359 -13.25 22.13 12.78
CA GLY A 359 -13.39 22.72 11.47
C GLY A 359 -14.14 24.06 11.48
N HIS A 360 -14.57 24.49 10.30
CA HIS A 360 -15.32 25.72 10.11
C HIS A 360 -16.84 25.50 10.00
N ASP A 361 -17.34 24.49 10.72
CA ASP A 361 -18.76 24.16 10.72
C ASP A 361 -19.53 25.00 11.76
N ASP A 362 -18.89 25.34 12.88
CA ASP A 362 -19.51 26.05 14.00
C ASP A 362 -18.51 26.96 14.73
N PHE A 363 -18.77 28.27 14.64
CA PHE A 363 -17.94 29.30 15.24
C PHE A 363 -17.98 29.24 16.78
N GLU A 364 -19.17 29.06 17.35
CA GLU A 364 -19.35 28.98 18.80
C GLU A 364 -18.59 27.80 19.39
N SER A 365 -18.66 26.63 18.75
CA SER A 365 -17.91 25.44 19.19
C SER A 365 -16.39 25.67 19.20
N SER A 366 -15.85 26.42 18.22
CA SER A 366 -14.41 26.73 18.17
C SER A 366 -13.98 27.66 19.32
N VAL A 367 -14.82 28.66 19.63
CA VAL A 367 -14.60 29.60 20.73
C VAL A 367 -14.75 28.91 22.08
N GLU A 368 -15.80 28.11 22.27
CA GLU A 368 -16.02 27.34 23.50
C GLU A 368 -14.85 26.37 23.74
N PHE A 369 -14.36 25.72 22.68
CA PHE A 369 -13.18 24.87 22.79
C PHE A 369 -11.93 25.65 23.22
N ALA A 370 -11.69 26.85 22.67
CA ALA A 370 -10.59 27.72 23.08
C ALA A 370 -10.71 28.18 24.55
N GLU A 371 -11.92 28.48 25.02
CA GLU A 371 -12.22 28.81 26.41
C GLU A 371 -11.89 27.65 27.36
N LEU A 372 -12.34 26.43 27.02
CA LEU A 372 -12.07 25.23 27.78
C LEU A 372 -10.57 24.88 27.79
N ALA A 373 -9.91 25.00 26.65
CA ALA A 373 -8.48 24.73 26.48
C ALA A 373 -7.60 25.67 27.33
N ASN A 374 -7.90 26.97 27.31
CA ASN A 374 -7.23 27.96 28.15
C ASN A 374 -7.42 27.68 29.65
N SER A 375 -8.63 27.27 30.07
CA SER A 375 -8.94 27.08 31.49
C SER A 375 -8.43 25.77 32.09
N ALA A 376 -8.44 24.67 31.32
CA ALA A 376 -8.17 23.33 31.84
C ALA A 376 -6.90 22.65 31.29
N ALA A 377 -6.37 23.09 30.15
CA ALA A 377 -5.12 22.55 29.57
C ALA A 377 -3.90 23.48 29.71
N ASP A 378 -4.04 24.57 30.48
CA ASP A 378 -2.98 25.56 30.77
C ASP A 378 -2.34 26.13 29.49
N LEU A 379 -3.14 26.31 28.44
CA LEU A 379 -2.74 26.99 27.22
C LEU A 379 -2.82 28.50 27.42
N ASP A 380 -1.85 29.23 26.87
CA ASP A 380 -1.86 30.68 26.92
C ASP A 380 -3.13 31.23 26.26
N ARG A 381 -3.85 32.08 27.00
CA ARG A 381 -5.13 32.66 26.56
C ARG A 381 -5.01 33.35 25.21
N GLU A 382 -3.98 34.18 25.05
CA GLU A 382 -3.81 34.93 23.81
C GLU A 382 -3.62 33.99 22.64
N THR A 383 -2.81 32.94 22.81
CA THR A 383 -2.53 31.95 21.77
C THR A 383 -3.75 31.06 21.46
N ALA A 384 -4.44 30.55 22.47
CA ALA A 384 -5.61 29.69 22.30
C ALA A 384 -6.70 30.40 21.47
N PHE A 385 -7.07 31.62 21.86
CA PHE A 385 -8.12 32.37 21.16
C PHE A 385 -7.67 32.97 19.84
N PHE A 386 -6.40 33.38 19.71
CA PHE A 386 -5.93 34.01 18.47
C PHE A 386 -6.03 33.07 17.29
N GLU A 387 -5.60 31.82 17.46
CA GLU A 387 -5.59 30.85 16.37
C GLU A 387 -7.01 30.41 15.99
N ALA A 388 -7.88 30.18 16.99
CA ALA A 388 -9.29 29.91 16.76
C ALA A 388 -9.94 31.05 15.96
N LEU A 389 -9.79 32.31 16.39
CA LEU A 389 -10.41 33.45 15.72
C LEU A 389 -9.76 33.78 14.37
N GLN A 390 -8.44 33.65 14.24
CA GLN A 390 -7.71 33.92 13.00
C GLN A 390 -8.19 33.01 11.88
N SER A 391 -8.34 31.71 12.15
CA SER A 391 -8.81 30.73 11.17
C SER A 391 -10.21 31.10 10.62
N TRP A 392 -11.08 31.66 11.46
CA TRP A 392 -12.42 32.10 11.09
C TRP A 392 -12.48 33.43 10.33
N THR A 393 -11.43 34.25 10.33
CA THR A 393 -11.45 35.53 9.61
C THR A 393 -11.58 35.36 8.09
N LEU A 394 -11.13 34.23 7.55
CA LEU A 394 -11.28 33.88 6.13
C LEU A 394 -12.68 33.35 5.78
N VAL A 395 -13.44 32.89 6.79
CA VAL A 395 -14.73 32.24 6.61
C VAL A 395 -15.88 33.21 6.90
N ASP A 396 -15.86 33.87 8.06
CA ASP A 396 -16.88 34.82 8.50
C ASP A 396 -16.25 35.98 9.30
N PRO A 397 -15.66 36.98 8.62
CA PRO A 397 -14.96 38.08 9.26
C PRO A 397 -15.87 38.96 10.14
N GLU A 398 -17.15 39.12 9.78
CA GLU A 398 -18.11 39.92 10.56
C GLU A 398 -18.46 39.26 11.89
N ARG A 399 -18.53 37.92 11.92
CA ARG A 399 -18.76 37.18 13.16
C ARG A 399 -17.56 37.25 14.10
N VAL A 400 -16.34 37.13 13.57
CA VAL A 400 -15.11 37.34 14.35
C VAL A 400 -15.08 38.76 14.92
N LYS A 401 -15.38 39.77 14.10
CA LYS A 401 -15.44 41.17 14.53
C LYS A 401 -16.46 41.38 15.64
N THR A 402 -17.69 40.86 15.47
CA THR A 402 -18.75 40.95 16.47
C THR A 402 -18.33 40.31 17.79
N TYR A 403 -17.67 39.15 17.74
CA TYR A 403 -17.15 38.49 18.94
C TYR A 403 -16.06 39.33 19.63
N LEU A 404 -15.07 39.82 18.86
CA LEU A 404 -14.01 40.67 19.39
C LEU A 404 -14.54 41.98 19.97
N ASP A 405 -15.57 42.57 19.39
CA ASP A 405 -16.16 43.85 19.86
C ASP A 405 -17.06 43.66 21.10
N SER A 406 -17.61 42.46 21.29
CA SER A 406 -18.45 42.13 22.46
C SER A 406 -17.69 41.61 23.66
N SER A 407 -16.41 41.24 23.49
CA SER A 407 -15.57 40.68 24.55
C SER A 407 -14.54 41.69 25.06
N ASP A 408 -14.62 42.01 26.36
CA ASP A 408 -13.64 42.87 27.06
C ASP A 408 -12.29 42.15 27.27
N ASP A 409 -12.24 40.84 27.05
CA ASP A 409 -11.10 40.00 27.39
C ASP A 409 -9.87 40.18 26.49
N PHE A 410 -10.02 40.88 25.36
CA PHE A 410 -8.99 41.05 24.35
C PHE A 410 -8.48 42.48 24.20
N VAL A 411 -8.99 43.41 25.01
CA VAL A 411 -8.76 44.87 24.87
C VAL A 411 -7.28 45.25 25.00
N ASP A 412 -6.52 44.53 25.83
CA ASP A 412 -5.12 44.83 26.10
C ASP A 412 -4.11 44.08 25.19
N SER A 413 -4.59 43.19 24.31
CA SER A 413 -3.74 42.41 23.41
C SER A 413 -3.46 43.13 22.10
N GLN A 414 -2.18 43.27 21.76
CA GLN A 414 -1.77 43.81 20.46
C GLN A 414 -2.13 42.87 19.30
N ARG A 415 -2.10 41.55 19.48
CA ARG A 415 -2.45 40.58 18.42
C ARG A 415 -3.94 40.69 18.07
N PHE A 416 -4.83 40.76 19.06
CA PHE A 416 -6.26 40.92 18.79
C PHE A 416 -6.62 42.31 18.27
N ALA A 417 -5.92 43.37 18.68
CA ALA A 417 -6.07 44.70 18.09
C ALA A 417 -5.70 44.71 16.59
N GLN A 418 -4.60 44.03 16.22
CA GLN A 418 -4.21 43.86 14.82
C GLN A 418 -5.24 43.06 14.04
N LEU A 419 -5.72 41.94 14.60
CA LEU A 419 -6.77 41.12 13.99
C LEU A 419 -8.04 41.94 13.74
N ARG A 420 -8.50 42.71 14.75
CA ARG A 420 -9.66 43.60 14.64
C ARG A 420 -9.47 44.65 13.54
N SER A 421 -8.29 45.28 13.47
CA SER A 421 -7.99 46.30 12.43
C SER A 421 -7.94 45.73 11.00
N GLY A 422 -7.60 44.44 10.85
CA GLY A 422 -7.61 43.76 9.56
C GLY A 422 -9.01 43.37 9.06
N LEU A 423 -10.04 43.53 9.90
CA LEU A 423 -11.45 43.25 9.60
C LEU A 423 -12.26 44.54 9.32
N GLU A 424 -11.60 45.70 9.29
CA GLU A 424 -12.16 47.00 8.85
C GLU A 424 -11.83 47.28 7.38
#